data_AF-A0AAW0L3I6-F1
#
_entry.id   AF-A0AAW0L3I6-F1
#
_cell.length_a   1.000
_cell.length_b   1.000
_cell.length_c   1.000
_cell.angle_alpha   90.00
_cell.angle_beta   90.00
_cell.angle_gamma   90.00
#
_symmetry.space_group_name_H-M   'P 1'
#
loop_
_entity.id
_entity.type
_entity.pdbx_description
1 polymer ?
#
loop_
_entity_poly.entity_id
_entity_poly.type
_entity_poly.pdbx_seq_one_letter_code
_entity_poly.pdbx_strand_id
1 'polypeptide(L)'
;MDTNGDGGVSFIEFVQFFVQNGYNWVDHNLFRSLDRNGDGTLDFFEVLTFYYILKTRGVRCAYCGIPQMGLYFTCVACFDSARGNTYDLCSTCYGARRHQQQHPHHNYFLDSYVLLRAKAGPPLLTGAPNLQQVRKMFLFFRFPFWVEKYKE
;
A
#
# COMPACT_ATOMS: atom_id res chain seq x y z
N MET A 1 11.53 -0.09 -22.94
CA MET A 1 11.57 0.70 -21.68
C MET A 1 13.02 1.05 -21.44
N ASP A 2 13.92 0.07 -21.40
CA ASP A 2 15.34 0.27 -21.77
C ASP A 2 15.41 0.66 -23.27
N THR A 3 15.92 1.85 -23.57
CA THR A 3 16.02 2.40 -24.94
C THR A 3 17.44 2.50 -25.44
N ASN A 4 18.41 2.62 -24.54
CA ASN A 4 19.83 2.71 -24.87
C ASN A 4 20.51 1.32 -24.88
N GLY A 5 19.85 0.27 -24.37
CA GLY A 5 20.33 -1.10 -24.35
C GLY A 5 21.43 -1.35 -23.30
N ASP A 6 21.49 -0.54 -22.24
CA ASP A 6 22.52 -0.66 -21.20
C ASP A 6 22.22 -1.76 -20.16
N GLY A 7 21.05 -2.41 -20.27
CA GLY A 7 20.63 -3.51 -19.40
C GLY A 7 19.92 -3.05 -18.13
N GLY A 8 19.78 -1.75 -17.91
CA GLY A 8 18.98 -1.14 -16.85
C GLY A 8 17.89 -0.22 -17.43
N VAL A 9 17.00 0.24 -16.56
CA VAL A 9 16.08 1.33 -16.91
C VAL A 9 16.36 2.53 -16.03
N SER A 10 16.84 3.60 -16.64
CA SER A 10 17.04 4.87 -15.95
C SER A 10 15.70 5.55 -15.61
N PHE A 11 15.72 6.51 -14.66
CA PHE A 11 14.52 7.29 -14.33
C PHE A 11 13.91 8.01 -15.55
N ILE A 12 14.76 8.50 -16.46
CA ILE A 12 14.32 9.21 -17.67
C ILE A 12 13.55 8.25 -18.59
N GLU A 13 14.13 7.10 -18.87
CA GLU A 13 13.51 6.05 -19.70
C GLU A 13 12.20 5.54 -19.10
N PHE A 14 12.19 5.36 -17.77
CA PHE A 14 11.00 5.02 -17.03
C PHE A 14 9.88 6.06 -17.24
N VAL A 15 10.14 7.34 -16.95
CA VAL A 15 9.13 8.41 -17.11
C VAL A 15 8.66 8.51 -18.56
N GLN A 16 9.57 8.45 -19.54
CA GLN A 16 9.22 8.51 -20.96
C GLN A 16 8.27 7.38 -21.35
N PHE A 17 8.55 6.15 -20.92
CA PHE A 17 7.68 5.01 -21.17
C PHE A 17 6.28 5.21 -20.57
N PHE A 18 6.18 5.67 -19.33
CA PHE A 18 4.88 5.85 -18.66
C PHE A 18 4.05 6.99 -19.23
N VAL A 19 4.68 8.13 -19.55
CA VAL A 19 4.00 9.27 -20.18
C VAL A 19 3.47 8.88 -21.57
N GLN A 20 4.27 8.19 -22.38
CA GLN A 20 3.82 7.68 -23.69
C GLN A 20 2.64 6.72 -23.60
N ASN A 21 2.49 6.03 -22.47
CA ASN A 21 1.39 5.10 -22.20
C ASN A 21 0.24 5.72 -21.37
N GLY A 22 0.23 7.05 -21.17
CA GLY A 22 -0.87 7.78 -20.52
C GLY A 22 -0.85 7.81 -18.99
N TYR A 23 0.26 7.44 -18.36
CA TYR A 23 0.39 7.38 -16.90
C TYR A 23 1.16 8.59 -16.35
N ASN A 24 0.45 9.70 -16.12
CA ASN A 24 1.07 10.98 -15.70
C ASN A 24 1.31 11.10 -14.17
N TRP A 25 1.26 10.00 -13.43
CA TRP A 25 1.38 9.99 -11.96
C TRP A 25 2.70 9.39 -11.46
N VAL A 26 3.57 8.92 -12.37
CA VAL A 26 4.89 8.42 -12.01
C VAL A 26 5.77 9.56 -11.51
N ASP A 27 6.47 9.33 -10.40
CA ASP A 27 7.39 10.30 -9.81
C ASP A 27 8.69 9.61 -9.36
N HIS A 28 9.63 10.42 -8.87
CA HIS A 28 10.94 9.93 -8.42
C HIS A 28 10.84 9.06 -7.14
N ASN A 29 9.82 9.25 -6.31
CA ASN A 29 9.64 8.44 -5.10
C ASN A 29 9.19 7.03 -5.45
N LEU A 30 8.31 6.90 -6.44
CA LEU A 30 7.92 5.62 -7.01
C LEU A 30 9.12 4.90 -7.60
N PHE A 31 9.92 5.59 -8.43
CA PHE A 31 11.11 4.98 -9.01
C PHE A 31 12.06 4.44 -7.93
N ARG A 32 12.38 5.26 -6.93
CA ARG A 32 13.23 4.86 -5.79
C ARG A 32 12.62 3.70 -4.99
N SER A 33 11.29 3.57 -4.94
CA SER A 33 10.66 2.44 -4.25
C SER A 33 10.76 1.12 -5.02
N LEU A 34 11.02 1.19 -6.34
CA LEU A 34 11.21 0.04 -7.21
C LEU A 34 12.68 -0.39 -7.29
N ASP A 35 13.59 0.58 -7.28
CA ASP A 35 15.05 0.42 -7.17
C ASP A 35 15.41 -0.08 -5.77
N ARG A 36 15.41 -1.41 -5.60
CA ARG A 36 15.65 -2.09 -4.32
C ARG A 36 17.13 -2.22 -4.02
N ASN A 37 17.94 -2.42 -5.06
CA ASN A 37 19.37 -2.56 -4.89
C ASN A 37 20.08 -1.19 -4.72
N GLY A 38 19.39 -0.09 -5.04
CA GLY A 38 19.84 1.28 -4.87
C GLY A 38 20.89 1.71 -5.89
N ASP A 39 20.95 1.05 -7.05
CA ASP A 39 21.97 1.33 -8.07
C ASP A 39 21.60 2.50 -9.01
N GLY A 40 20.39 3.04 -8.87
CA GLY A 40 19.90 4.17 -9.65
C GLY A 40 19.29 3.78 -11.00
N THR A 41 19.20 2.49 -11.29
CA THR A 41 18.52 1.91 -12.45
C THR A 41 17.51 0.85 -11.99
N LEU A 42 16.60 0.43 -12.87
CA LEU A 42 15.74 -0.72 -12.61
C LEU A 42 16.20 -1.92 -13.42
N ASP A 43 16.53 -3.00 -12.73
CA ASP A 43 16.83 -4.27 -13.37
C ASP A 43 15.56 -5.02 -13.82
N PHE A 44 15.74 -6.15 -14.52
CA PHE A 44 14.62 -6.95 -15.02
C PHE A 44 13.62 -7.36 -13.92
N PHE A 45 14.09 -7.77 -12.74
CA PHE A 45 13.23 -8.25 -11.66
C PHE A 45 12.50 -7.10 -10.96
N GLU A 46 13.10 -5.93 -10.87
CA GLU A 46 12.48 -4.71 -10.35
C GLU A 46 11.36 -4.24 -11.27
N VAL A 47 11.61 -4.22 -12.59
CA VAL A 47 10.60 -3.93 -13.62
C VAL A 47 9.49 -4.98 -13.63
N LEU A 48 9.82 -6.28 -13.53
CA LEU A 48 8.83 -7.36 -13.50
C LEU A 48 7.92 -7.26 -12.26
N THR A 49 8.51 -6.97 -11.09
CA THR A 49 7.77 -6.77 -9.85
C THR A 49 6.78 -5.61 -9.99
N PHE A 50 7.22 -4.52 -10.59
CA PHE A 50 6.37 -3.39 -10.88
C PHE A 50 5.22 -3.73 -11.84
N TYR A 51 5.51 -4.44 -12.94
CA TYR A 51 4.50 -4.89 -13.89
C TYR A 51 3.45 -5.79 -13.24
N TYR A 52 3.88 -6.71 -12.37
CA TYR A 52 2.97 -7.54 -11.57
C TYR A 52 2.05 -6.68 -10.71
N ILE A 53 2.59 -5.69 -9.98
CA ILE A 53 1.80 -4.80 -9.13
C ILE A 53 0.77 -4.02 -9.96
N LEU A 54 1.20 -3.40 -11.06
CA LEU A 54 0.33 -2.63 -11.95
C LEU A 54 -0.83 -3.46 -12.51
N LYS A 55 -0.55 -4.69 -12.94
CA LYS A 55 -1.55 -5.56 -13.60
C LYS A 55 -2.47 -6.29 -12.62
N THR A 56 -2.00 -6.59 -11.41
CA THR A 56 -2.77 -7.43 -10.46
C THR A 56 -3.46 -6.64 -9.37
N ARG A 57 -2.90 -5.50 -8.93
CA ARG A 57 -3.44 -4.78 -7.77
C ARG A 57 -4.45 -3.74 -8.20
N GLY A 58 -4.12 -2.86 -9.15
CA GLY A 58 -5.04 -1.81 -9.63
C GLY A 58 -5.64 -0.90 -8.53
N VAL A 59 -5.16 -1.00 -7.28
CA VAL A 59 -5.70 -0.29 -6.13
C VAL A 59 -5.19 1.14 -6.15
N ARG A 60 -6.11 2.09 -6.00
CA ARG A 60 -5.80 3.50 -5.81
C ARG A 60 -6.33 3.95 -4.47
N CYS A 61 -5.62 4.89 -3.83
CA CYS A 61 -6.13 5.53 -2.64
C CYS A 61 -7.41 6.30 -3.00
N ALA A 62 -8.53 5.97 -2.34
CA ALA A 62 -9.82 6.62 -2.53
C ALA A 62 -9.79 8.13 -2.18
N TYR A 63 -8.79 8.58 -1.42
CA TYR A 63 -8.63 9.98 -1.05
C TYR A 63 -7.70 10.76 -2.01
N CYS A 64 -6.44 10.33 -2.16
CA CYS A 64 -5.46 11.08 -2.97
C CYS A 64 -5.30 10.55 -4.41
N GLY A 65 -5.96 9.45 -4.79
CA GLY A 65 -5.91 8.88 -6.14
C GLY A 65 -4.60 8.16 -6.49
N ILE A 66 -3.58 8.22 -5.64
CA ILE A 66 -2.27 7.60 -5.89
C ILE A 66 -2.41 6.07 -5.94
N PRO A 67 -1.82 5.38 -6.93
CA PRO A 67 -1.74 3.92 -6.97
C PRO A 67 -0.98 3.33 -5.78
N GLN A 68 -1.48 2.21 -5.25
CA GLN A 68 -0.91 1.56 -4.08
C GLN A 68 0.05 0.45 -4.47
N MET A 69 1.35 0.74 -4.32
CA MET A 69 2.43 -0.19 -4.69
C MET A 69 2.83 -1.12 -3.55
N GLY A 70 2.58 -0.69 -2.30
CA GLY A 70 2.95 -1.40 -1.08
C GLY A 70 1.76 -1.70 -0.18
N LEU A 71 1.98 -1.55 1.12
CA LEU A 71 0.93 -1.69 2.13
C LEU A 71 -0.11 -0.58 1.97
N TYR A 72 -1.38 -0.98 1.99
CA TYR A 72 -2.54 -0.09 1.99
C TYR A 72 -3.58 -0.62 2.96
N PHE A 73 -4.53 0.23 3.33
CA PHE A 73 -5.61 -0.09 4.27
C PHE A 73 -6.94 -0.13 3.54
N THR A 74 -7.69 -1.21 3.74
CA THR A 74 -8.99 -1.45 3.11
C THR A 74 -10.09 -1.41 4.16
N CYS A 75 -11.17 -0.70 3.86
CA CYS A 75 -12.41 -0.79 4.64
C CYS A 75 -13.02 -2.18 4.47
N VAL A 76 -13.09 -2.95 5.55
CA VAL A 76 -13.56 -4.34 5.50
C VAL A 76 -15.05 -4.42 5.18
N ALA A 77 -15.86 -3.48 5.70
CA ALA A 77 -17.28 -3.43 5.37
C ALA A 77 -17.52 -3.20 3.86
N CYS A 78 -16.77 -2.28 3.24
CA CYS A 78 -16.86 -2.06 1.79
C CYS A 78 -16.33 -3.27 1.01
N PHE A 79 -15.26 -3.90 1.48
CA PHE A 79 -14.69 -5.09 0.88
C PHE A 79 -15.67 -6.28 0.85
N ASP A 80 -16.35 -6.53 1.96
CA ASP A 80 -17.31 -7.63 2.09
C ASP A 80 -18.62 -7.34 1.33
N SER A 81 -19.02 -6.07 1.25
CA SER A 81 -20.29 -5.66 0.64
C SER A 81 -20.21 -5.53 -0.89
N ALA A 82 -19.03 -5.31 -1.46
CA ALA A 82 -18.92 -4.83 -2.84
C ALA A 82 -18.51 -5.91 -3.84
N ARG A 83 -19.31 -6.04 -4.91
CA ARG A 83 -18.90 -6.60 -6.20
C ARG A 83 -18.01 -5.60 -6.98
N GLY A 84 -16.93 -5.12 -6.37
CA GLY A 84 -15.88 -4.36 -7.07
C GLY A 84 -15.68 -2.89 -6.68
N ASN A 85 -16.32 -2.38 -5.62
CA ASN A 85 -16.09 -1.01 -5.13
C ASN A 85 -15.57 -1.03 -3.68
N THR A 86 -14.27 -1.22 -3.54
CA THR A 86 -13.56 -1.18 -2.25
C THR A 86 -13.29 0.27 -1.85
N TYR A 87 -12.98 0.49 -0.56
CA TYR A 87 -12.51 1.78 -0.08
C TYR A 87 -11.12 1.59 0.51
N ASP A 88 -10.10 1.91 -0.29
CA ASP A 88 -8.69 1.68 0.01
C ASP A 88 -7.96 3.00 0.25
N LEU A 89 -7.03 3.02 1.20
CA LEU A 89 -6.24 4.19 1.56
C LEU A 89 -4.77 3.85 1.61
N CYS A 90 -3.93 4.78 1.16
CA CYS A 90 -2.50 4.70 1.45
C CYS A 90 -2.23 4.88 2.95
N SER A 91 -1.08 4.39 3.41
CA SER A 91 -0.63 4.53 4.80
C SER A 91 -0.64 5.99 5.28
N THR A 92 -0.26 6.95 4.42
CA THR A 92 -0.29 8.38 4.73
C THR A 92 -1.70 8.90 4.98
N CYS A 93 -2.66 8.60 4.09
CA CYS A 93 -4.05 9.07 4.23
C CYS A 93 -4.78 8.37 5.38
N TYR A 94 -4.45 7.10 5.63
CA TYR A 94 -4.93 6.36 6.79
C TYR A 94 -4.39 6.97 8.10
N GLY A 95 -3.08 7.20 8.20
CA GLY A 95 -2.43 7.80 9.37
C GLY A 95 -2.90 9.24 9.66
N ALA A 96 -3.16 10.02 8.61
CA ALA A 96 -3.76 11.35 8.73
C ALA A 96 -5.27 11.33 9.07
N ARG A 97 -5.87 10.15 9.29
CA ARG A 97 -7.27 9.96 9.70
C ARG A 97 -8.29 10.58 8.73
N ARG A 98 -7.95 10.72 7.44
CA ARG A 98 -8.83 11.35 6.43
C ARG A 98 -10.19 10.66 6.30
N HIS A 99 -10.24 9.37 6.57
CA HIS A 99 -11.46 8.56 6.55
C HIS A 99 -12.45 8.87 7.69
N GLN A 100 -12.00 9.46 8.81
CA GLN A 100 -12.86 9.65 9.99
C GLN A 100 -14.04 10.61 9.75
N GLN A 101 -13.86 11.56 8.85
CA GLN A 101 -14.90 12.54 8.50
C GLN A 101 -15.63 12.21 7.20
N GLN A 102 -15.03 11.39 6.34
CA GLN A 102 -15.46 11.23 4.95
C GLN A 102 -15.92 9.81 4.61
N HIS A 103 -15.81 8.87 5.55
CA HIS A 103 -16.21 7.48 5.31
C HIS A 103 -17.02 6.93 6.50
N PRO A 104 -18.24 6.38 6.28
CA PRO A 104 -19.10 5.91 7.35
C PRO A 104 -18.46 4.80 8.21
N HIS A 105 -17.65 3.92 7.61
CA HIS A 105 -17.02 2.79 8.29
C HIS A 105 -15.62 3.11 8.86
N HIS A 106 -15.43 4.31 9.40
CA HIS A 106 -14.12 4.84 9.80
C HIS A 106 -13.34 4.03 10.86
N ASN A 107 -13.99 3.11 11.59
CA ASN A 107 -13.31 2.26 12.59
C ASN A 107 -13.00 0.83 12.10
N TYR A 108 -13.28 0.52 10.84
CA TYR A 108 -13.24 -0.85 10.34
C TYR A 108 -12.34 -1.01 9.10
N PHE A 109 -11.04 -0.84 9.33
CA PHE A 109 -9.99 -0.99 8.32
C PHE A 109 -9.00 -2.08 8.72
N LEU A 110 -8.52 -2.83 7.73
CA LEU A 110 -7.39 -3.75 7.85
C LEU A 110 -6.37 -3.43 6.77
N ASP A 111 -5.10 -3.68 7.04
CA ASP A 111 -4.11 -3.66 5.96
C ASP A 111 -4.31 -4.85 5.01
N SER A 112 -3.81 -4.69 3.79
CA SER A 112 -3.97 -5.67 2.71
C SER A 112 -3.37 -7.04 3.02
N TYR A 113 -2.34 -7.12 3.87
CA TYR A 113 -1.76 -8.39 4.29
C TYR A 113 -2.68 -9.11 5.29
N VAL A 114 -3.14 -8.43 6.33
CA VAL A 114 -4.07 -9.03 7.31
C VAL A 114 -5.37 -9.45 6.65
N LEU A 115 -5.91 -8.64 5.73
CA LEU A 115 -7.12 -8.97 4.98
C LEU A 115 -6.93 -10.22 4.09
N LEU A 116 -5.79 -10.33 3.40
CA LEU A 116 -5.45 -11.51 2.61
C LEU A 116 -5.33 -12.77 3.50
N ARG A 117 -4.65 -12.65 4.64
CA ARG A 117 -4.50 -13.76 5.60
C ARG A 117 -5.82 -14.19 6.22
N ALA A 118 -6.77 -13.27 6.41
CA ALA A 118 -8.12 -13.61 6.89
C ALA A 118 -8.88 -14.50 5.89
N LYS A 119 -8.58 -14.40 4.58
CA LYS A 119 -9.16 -15.29 3.54
C LYS A 119 -8.56 -16.69 3.52
N ALA A 120 -7.41 -16.92 4.14
CA ALA A 120 -6.79 -18.24 4.18
C ALA A 120 -7.54 -19.25 5.08
N GLY A 121 -8.60 -18.81 5.77
CA GLY A 121 -9.31 -19.61 6.77
C GLY A 121 -8.55 -19.69 8.11
N PRO A 122 -9.17 -20.24 9.17
CA PRO A 122 -8.45 -20.50 10.41
C PRO A 122 -7.27 -21.43 10.13
N PRO A 123 -6.08 -21.19 10.71
CA PRO A 123 -4.97 -22.12 10.55
C PRO A 123 -5.40 -23.51 11.04
N LEU A 124 -5.10 -24.53 10.26
CA LEU A 124 -5.41 -25.94 10.57
C LEU A 124 -4.69 -26.46 11.83
N LEU A 125 -3.95 -25.60 12.55
CA LEU A 125 -3.19 -25.95 13.73
C LEU A 125 -3.42 -24.90 14.83
N THR A 126 -3.83 -25.43 15.98
CA THR A 126 -3.95 -24.83 17.32
C THR A 126 -2.99 -23.67 17.58
N GLY A 127 -3.53 -22.47 17.85
CA GLY A 127 -2.76 -21.36 18.43
C GLY A 127 -2.70 -20.06 17.62
N ALA A 128 -3.73 -19.72 16.84
CA ALA A 128 -3.77 -18.41 16.18
C ALA A 128 -3.80 -17.26 17.22
N PRO A 129 -2.99 -16.19 17.05
CA PRO A 129 -3.14 -14.99 17.85
C PRO A 129 -4.54 -14.41 17.63
N ASN A 130 -5.27 -14.22 18.72
CA ASN A 130 -6.67 -13.85 18.70
C ASN A 130 -6.80 -12.44 18.09
N LEU A 131 -7.61 -12.28 17.04
CA LEU A 131 -7.93 -10.96 16.44
C LEU A 131 -8.52 -9.98 17.48
N GLN A 132 -9.13 -10.47 18.56
CA GLN A 132 -9.53 -9.68 19.73
C GLN A 132 -8.33 -9.14 20.52
N GLN A 133 -7.21 -9.87 20.55
CA GLN A 133 -5.95 -9.45 21.18
C GLN A 133 -5.26 -8.35 20.38
N VAL A 134 -5.30 -8.43 19.04
CA VAL A 134 -4.83 -7.35 18.15
C VAL A 134 -5.70 -6.10 18.31
N ARG A 135 -7.03 -6.25 18.40
CA ARG A 135 -7.97 -5.16 18.74
C ARG A 135 -7.66 -4.50 20.09
N LYS A 136 -7.30 -5.29 21.11
CA LYS A 136 -6.85 -4.79 22.42
C LYS A 136 -5.51 -4.04 22.33
N MET A 137 -4.59 -4.49 21.48
CA MET A 137 -3.29 -3.83 21.28
C MET A 137 -3.46 -2.44 20.65
N PHE A 138 -4.35 -2.28 19.67
CA PHE A 138 -4.70 -0.96 19.10
C PHE A 138 -5.39 -0.02 20.10
N LEU A 139 -6.13 -0.56 21.08
CA LEU A 139 -6.68 0.22 22.20
C LEU A 139 -5.61 0.62 23.22
N PHE A 140 -4.58 -0.20 23.42
CA PHE A 140 -3.46 0.08 24.32
C PHE A 140 -2.59 1.26 23.84
N PHE A 141 -2.44 1.43 22.52
CA PHE A 141 -1.75 2.58 21.92
C PHE A 141 -2.58 3.87 21.86
N ARG A 142 -3.80 3.89 22.41
CA ARG A 142 -4.71 5.05 22.39
C ARG A 142 -4.67 5.90 23.67
N PHE A 143 -3.74 5.64 24.61
CA PHE A 143 -3.48 6.50 25.77
C PHE A 143 -2.16 7.29 25.63
N PRO A 144 -2.09 8.54 26.12
CA PRO A 144 -1.00 9.46 25.86
C PRO A 144 0.15 9.17 26.81
N PHE A 145 1.15 8.41 26.38
CA PHE A 145 2.36 8.19 27.21
C PHE A 145 3.67 8.23 26.44
N TRP A 146 3.67 8.74 25.20
CA TRP A 146 4.86 8.76 24.34
C TRP A 146 5.18 10.12 23.70
N VAL A 147 4.74 11.22 24.33
CA VAL A 147 5.11 12.60 23.90
C VAL A 147 6.23 13.20 24.77
N GLU A 148 6.63 12.59 25.89
CA GLU A 148 7.57 13.23 26.84
C GLU A 148 9.02 12.74 26.80
N LYS A 149 9.42 11.83 25.90
CA LYS A 149 10.81 11.34 25.89
C LYS A 149 11.76 11.98 24.88
N TYR A 150 11.31 12.96 24.09
CA TYR A 150 12.15 13.63 23.07
C TYR A 150 11.86 15.13 22.95
N LYS A 151 11.89 15.83 24.09
CA LYS A 151 12.14 17.27 24.13
C LYS A 151 13.42 17.50 24.93
N GLU A 152 14.52 17.64 24.22
CA GLU A 152 15.59 18.57 24.61
C GLU A 152 15.26 19.92 23.97
#